data_AF-A0A0H3BZ75-F1
#
_entry.id   AF-A0A0H3BZ75-F1
#
_cell.length_a   1.000
_cell.length_b   1.000
_cell.length_c   1.000
_cell.angle_alpha   90.00
_cell.angle_beta   90.00
_cell.angle_gamma   90.00
#
_symmetry.space_group_name_H-M   'P 1'
#
loop_
_entity.id
_entity.type
_entity.pdbx_description
1 polymer ?
#
loop_
_entity_poly.entity_id
_entity_poly.type
_entity_poly.pdbx_seq_one_letter_code
_entity_poly.pdbx_strand_id
1 'polypeptide(L)'
;MSKTYKMIMIGILSAISFLLMLVSFAIIPGAAFLKIEFSIIPVLFGLMIMDLKSAYLILLLRSLLKLFLNNRGVNDFIGLPMNIIAIALFVTAFALVWNRQKTLSQYVFASLLGTGLLTFGMVVLNYTFAIPLYAIFANIDIRAYIGVTKYMMTMVIPFNLVEGVDICNYLLFCVYCK
;
A
#
# COMPACT_ATOMS: atom_id res chain seq x y z
N MET A 1 20.52 -13.36 -12.10
CA MET A 1 20.60 -13.12 -10.63
C MET A 1 20.70 -14.46 -9.92
N SER A 2 21.64 -14.66 -8.99
CA SER A 2 21.72 -15.93 -8.23
C SER A 2 20.56 -16.02 -7.21
N LYS A 3 20.15 -17.25 -6.86
CA LYS A 3 19.08 -17.47 -5.86
C LYS A 3 19.42 -16.84 -4.51
N THR A 4 20.69 -16.95 -4.09
CA THR A 4 21.19 -16.37 -2.83
C THR A 4 21.12 -14.84 -2.85
N TYR A 5 21.56 -14.20 -3.94
CA TYR A 5 21.51 -12.74 -4.05
C TYR A 5 20.05 -12.23 -4.04
N LYS A 6 19.13 -12.95 -4.71
CA LYS A 6 17.70 -12.65 -4.68
C LYS A 6 17.12 -12.72 -3.26
N MET A 7 17.47 -13.76 -2.51
CA MET A 7 17.04 -13.92 -1.11
C MET A 7 17.56 -12.77 -0.22
N ILE A 8 18.84 -12.40 -0.36
CA ILE A 8 19.44 -11.29 0.39
C ILE A 8 18.72 -9.96 0.07
N MET A 9 18.46 -9.69 -1.21
CA MET A 9 17.75 -8.48 -1.64
C MET A 9 16.32 -8.42 -1.08
N ILE A 10 15.59 -9.53 -1.07
CA ILE A 10 14.26 -9.60 -0.44
C ILE A 10 14.35 -9.24 1.05
N GLY A 11 15.31 -9.80 1.78
CA GLY A 11 15.50 -9.50 3.20
C GLY A 11 15.80 -8.02 3.47
N ILE A 12 16.74 -7.44 2.71
CA ILE A 12 17.12 -6.03 2.85
C ILE A 12 15.94 -5.11 2.50
N LEU A 13 15.26 -5.33 1.38
CA LEU A 13 14.14 -4.51 0.96
C LEU A 13 12.95 -4.63 1.94
N SER A 14 12.73 -5.81 2.53
CA SER A 14 11.71 -6.01 3.56
C SER A 14 12.01 -5.20 4.82
N ALA A 15 13.27 -5.20 5.26
CA ALA A 15 13.71 -4.43 6.42
C ALA A 15 13.59 -2.92 6.18
N ILE A 16 14.06 -2.42 5.03
CA ILE A 16 13.92 -1.00 4.66
C ILE A 16 12.44 -0.62 4.58
N SER A 17 11.62 -1.47 3.94
CA SER A 17 10.18 -1.23 3.84
C SER A 17 9.51 -1.19 5.20
N PHE A 18 9.86 -2.09 6.12
CA PHE A 18 9.38 -2.02 7.50
C PHE A 18 9.78 -0.71 8.20
N LEU A 19 11.05 -0.28 8.06
CA LEU A 19 11.49 1.00 8.64
C LEU A 19 10.70 2.19 8.10
N LEU A 20 10.38 2.20 6.80
CA LEU A 20 9.55 3.24 6.19
C LEU A 20 8.12 3.25 6.74
N MET A 21 7.56 2.10 7.14
CA MET A 21 6.27 2.06 7.83
C MET A 21 6.31 2.79 9.19
N LEU A 22 7.47 2.85 9.85
CA LEU A 22 7.62 3.51 11.15
C LEU A 22 7.55 5.04 11.06
N VAL A 23 7.98 5.59 9.93
CA VAL A 23 8.04 7.04 9.66
C VAL A 23 6.72 7.56 9.06
N SER A 24 5.77 6.67 8.76
CA SER A 24 4.46 7.04 8.22
C SER A 24 3.62 7.87 9.21
N PHE A 25 2.94 8.89 8.69
CA PHE A 25 2.02 9.76 9.44
C PHE A 25 0.70 9.92 8.69
N ALA A 26 -0.36 10.26 9.43
CA ALA A 26 -1.70 10.46 8.87
C ALA A 26 -1.84 11.87 8.30
N ILE A 27 -2.35 11.99 7.07
CA ILE A 27 -2.60 13.30 6.44
C ILE A 27 -3.94 13.87 6.89
N ILE A 28 -4.95 13.00 7.07
CA ILE A 28 -6.33 13.42 7.32
C ILE A 28 -6.58 13.50 8.84
N PRO A 29 -6.87 14.70 9.39
CA PRO A 29 -7.27 14.84 10.78
C PRO A 29 -8.54 14.03 11.07
N GLY A 30 -8.52 13.20 12.11
CA GLY A 30 -9.64 12.32 12.46
C GLY A 30 -9.64 10.95 11.77
N ALA A 31 -8.74 10.70 10.81
CA ALA A 31 -8.55 9.39 10.17
C ALA A 31 -7.12 8.89 10.38
N ALA A 32 -6.73 8.64 11.64
CA ALA A 32 -5.37 8.25 12.04
C ALA A 32 -4.88 6.92 11.42
N PHE A 33 -5.77 6.15 10.83
CA PHE A 33 -5.48 4.90 10.12
C PHE A 33 -5.11 5.11 8.64
N LEU A 34 -5.42 6.27 8.05
CA LEU A 34 -5.04 6.63 6.68
C LEU A 34 -3.68 7.34 6.70
N LYS A 35 -2.60 6.58 6.51
CA LYS A 35 -1.22 7.07 6.60
C LYS A 35 -0.50 6.99 5.28
N ILE A 36 0.42 7.92 5.05
CA ILE A 36 1.26 7.91 3.85
C ILE A 36 2.04 6.60 3.76
N GLU A 37 2.05 6.01 2.57
CA GLU A 37 2.54 4.66 2.33
C GLU A 37 3.91 4.66 1.63
N PHE A 38 4.94 5.19 2.30
CA PHE A 38 6.31 5.20 1.74
C PHE A 38 6.90 3.81 1.54
N SER A 39 6.45 2.84 2.35
CA SER A 39 6.97 1.49 2.35
C SER A 39 6.65 0.67 1.11
N ILE A 40 5.79 1.16 0.23
CA ILE A 40 5.60 0.58 -1.10
C ILE A 40 6.82 0.75 -2.01
N ILE A 41 7.69 1.75 -1.77
CA ILE A 41 8.85 2.03 -2.62
C ILE A 41 9.80 0.82 -2.71
N PRO A 42 10.26 0.19 -1.61
CA PRO A 42 11.07 -1.03 -1.71
C PRO A 42 10.33 -2.23 -2.32
N VAL A 43 9.00 -2.31 -2.16
CA VAL A 43 8.17 -3.37 -2.76
C VAL A 43 8.19 -3.26 -4.28
N LEU A 44 7.96 -2.04 -4.81
CA LEU A 44 7.98 -1.76 -6.23
C LEU A 44 9.40 -1.83 -6.81
N PHE A 45 10.41 -1.41 -6.06
CA PHE A 45 11.80 -1.63 -6.43
C PHE A 45 12.07 -3.13 -6.61
N GLY A 46 11.64 -3.95 -5.63
CA GLY A 46 11.71 -5.40 -5.70
C GLY A 46 11.00 -5.99 -6.91
N LEU A 47 9.83 -5.45 -7.31
CA LEU A 47 9.17 -5.82 -8.56
C LEU A 47 10.03 -5.52 -9.78
N MET A 48 10.57 -4.30 -9.86
CA MET A 48 11.28 -3.81 -11.06
C MET A 48 12.63 -4.48 -11.29
N ILE A 49 13.38 -4.78 -10.22
CA ILE A 49 14.70 -5.41 -10.30
C ILE A 49 14.65 -6.95 -10.24
N MET A 50 13.54 -7.53 -9.77
CA MET A 50 13.36 -8.98 -9.65
C MET A 50 12.08 -9.43 -10.39
N ASP A 51 11.01 -9.72 -9.64
CA ASP A 51 9.73 -10.18 -10.18
C ASP A 51 8.58 -9.92 -9.18
N LEU A 52 7.35 -10.17 -9.65
CA LEU A 52 6.12 -9.99 -8.86
C LEU A 52 6.11 -10.86 -7.59
N LYS A 53 6.70 -12.07 -7.64
CA LYS A 53 6.79 -12.95 -6.47
C LYS A 53 7.69 -12.35 -5.39
N SER A 54 8.85 -11.79 -5.76
CA SER A 54 9.71 -11.05 -4.84
C SER A 54 9.00 -9.87 -4.21
N ALA A 55 8.27 -9.08 -5.00
CA ALA A 55 7.53 -7.93 -4.49
C ALA A 55 6.52 -8.35 -3.41
N TYR A 56 5.78 -9.45 -3.65
CA TYR A 56 4.90 -10.02 -2.64
C TYR A 56 5.61 -10.51 -1.39
N LEU A 57 6.75 -11.19 -1.53
CA LEU A 57 7.53 -11.60 -0.37
C LEU A 57 7.99 -10.40 0.45
N ILE A 58 8.43 -9.32 -0.20
CA ILE A 58 8.83 -8.08 0.49
C ILE A 58 7.62 -7.46 1.22
N LEU A 59 6.47 -7.38 0.54
CA LEU A 59 5.21 -6.89 1.11
C LEU A 59 4.76 -7.69 2.33
N LEU A 60 4.84 -9.02 2.28
CA LEU A 60 4.42 -9.86 3.40
C LEU A 60 5.43 -9.81 4.55
N LEU A 61 6.72 -9.89 4.26
CA LEU A 61 7.77 -9.87 5.28
C LEU A 61 7.82 -8.54 6.03
N ARG A 62 7.71 -7.39 5.34
CA ARG A 62 7.64 -6.08 6.02
C ARG A 62 6.44 -6.01 6.97
N SER A 63 5.30 -6.59 6.57
CA SER A 63 4.06 -6.53 7.34
C SER A 63 4.12 -7.47 8.53
N LEU A 64 4.76 -8.63 8.39
CA LEU A 64 5.08 -9.51 9.51
C LEU A 64 6.03 -8.83 10.50
N LEU A 65 7.10 -8.18 10.03
CA LEU A 65 8.01 -7.41 10.88
C LEU A 65 7.25 -6.32 11.64
N LYS A 66 6.34 -5.61 10.98
CA LYS A 66 5.48 -4.60 11.61
C LYS A 66 4.58 -5.22 12.69
N LEU A 67 3.96 -6.36 12.41
CA LEU A 67 3.10 -7.06 13.35
C LEU A 67 3.85 -7.61 14.57
N PHE A 68 5.10 -8.05 14.43
CA PHE A 68 5.85 -8.62 15.56
C PHE A 68 6.67 -7.58 16.34
N LEU A 69 7.20 -6.56 15.68
CA LEU A 69 8.17 -5.64 16.28
C LEU A 69 7.59 -4.27 16.63
N ASN A 70 6.44 -3.89 16.07
CA ASN A 70 5.82 -2.58 16.32
C ASN A 70 4.29 -2.63 16.18
N ASN A 71 3.63 -3.58 16.83
CA ASN A 71 2.18 -3.70 16.80
C ASN A 71 1.51 -2.62 17.65
N ARG A 72 0.62 -1.82 17.05
CA ARG A 72 -0.16 -0.76 17.72
C ARG A 72 -1.60 -1.19 18.06
N GLY A 73 -1.86 -2.50 18.16
CA GLY A 73 -3.16 -3.05 18.56
C GLY A 73 -4.17 -3.01 17.43
N VAL A 74 -5.43 -2.69 17.76
CA VAL A 74 -6.60 -2.77 16.86
C VAL A 74 -6.37 -2.09 15.50
N ASN A 75 -5.71 -0.92 15.51
CA ASN A 75 -5.41 -0.19 14.28
C ASN A 75 -4.53 -0.97 13.31
N ASP A 76 -3.53 -1.69 13.81
CA ASP A 76 -2.64 -2.49 12.97
C ASP A 76 -3.31 -3.82 12.58
N PHE A 77 -4.14 -4.41 13.45
CA PHE A 77 -4.92 -5.62 13.11
C PHE A 77 -5.94 -5.41 11.98
N ILE A 78 -6.55 -4.22 11.91
CA ILE A 78 -7.47 -3.85 10.83
C ILE A 78 -6.69 -3.30 9.63
N GLY A 79 -5.75 -2.39 9.88
CA GLY A 79 -5.04 -1.66 8.84
C GLY A 79 -4.03 -2.50 8.05
N LEU A 80 -3.29 -3.42 8.69
CA LEU A 80 -2.28 -4.22 7.99
C LEU A 80 -2.88 -5.13 6.91
N PRO A 81 -3.94 -5.93 7.16
CA PRO A 81 -4.57 -6.72 6.10
C PRO A 81 -5.06 -5.86 4.94
N MET A 82 -5.69 -4.72 5.24
CA MET A 82 -6.15 -3.79 4.21
C MET A 82 -5.01 -3.27 3.36
N ASN A 83 -3.92 -2.85 4.00
CA ASN A 83 -2.72 -2.35 3.36
C ASN A 83 -2.03 -3.40 2.47
N ILE A 84 -1.95 -4.65 2.93
CA ILE A 84 -1.42 -5.76 2.13
C ILE A 84 -2.25 -5.94 0.86
N ILE A 85 -3.59 -5.95 0.96
CA ILE A 85 -4.46 -6.13 -0.20
C ILE A 85 -4.38 -4.94 -1.15
N ALA A 86 -4.41 -3.71 -0.63
CA ALA A 86 -4.30 -2.48 -1.41
C ALA A 86 -3.03 -2.46 -2.26
N ILE A 87 -1.88 -2.72 -1.64
CA ILE A 87 -0.59 -2.75 -2.34
C ILE A 87 -0.50 -3.95 -3.27
N ALA A 88 -1.03 -5.12 -2.89
CA ALA A 88 -1.05 -6.29 -3.76
C ALA A 88 -1.80 -6.01 -5.07
N LEU A 89 -2.96 -5.35 -5.00
CA LEU A 89 -3.73 -4.92 -6.17
C LEU A 89 -2.94 -3.94 -7.02
N PHE A 90 -2.37 -2.91 -6.41
CA PHE A 90 -1.54 -1.92 -7.11
C PHE A 90 -0.38 -2.59 -7.84
N VAL A 91 0.45 -3.35 -7.12
CA VAL A 91 1.67 -3.99 -7.64
C VAL A 91 1.33 -5.00 -8.74
N THR A 92 0.21 -5.71 -8.65
CA THR A 92 -0.25 -6.62 -9.69
C THR A 92 -0.63 -5.88 -10.96
N ALA A 93 -1.52 -4.89 -10.85
CA ALA A 93 -1.96 -4.09 -11.99
C ALA A 93 -0.75 -3.42 -12.66
N PHE A 94 0.16 -2.88 -11.85
CA PHE A 94 1.39 -2.28 -12.32
C PHE A 94 2.26 -3.30 -13.07
N ALA A 95 2.49 -4.49 -12.50
CA ALA A 95 3.31 -5.53 -13.12
C ALA A 95 2.75 -6.04 -14.44
N LEU A 96 1.42 -6.16 -14.58
CA LEU A 96 0.76 -6.64 -15.79
C LEU A 96 0.99 -5.73 -17.01
N VAL A 97 1.15 -4.43 -16.75
CA VAL A 97 1.38 -3.41 -17.78
C VAL A 97 2.89 -3.19 -17.98
N TRP A 98 3.61 -2.86 -16.90
CA TRP A 98 5.02 -2.50 -16.95
C TRP A 98 5.95 -3.61 -17.47
N ASN A 99 5.66 -4.88 -17.14
CA ASN A 99 6.52 -5.99 -17.58
C ASN A 99 6.41 -6.28 -19.08
N ARG A 100 5.37 -5.78 -19.76
CA ARG A 100 5.22 -5.94 -21.21
C ARG A 100 6.15 -5.01 -21.96
N GLN A 101 6.18 -3.74 -21.56
CA GLN A 101 6.97 -2.69 -22.20
C GLN A 101 7.38 -1.65 -21.17
N LYS A 102 8.69 -1.37 -21.09
CA LYS A 102 9.29 -0.50 -20.07
C LYS A 102 9.50 0.91 -20.60
N THR A 103 8.40 1.61 -20.91
CA THR A 103 8.41 2.99 -21.40
C THR A 103 7.73 3.93 -20.41
N LEU A 104 8.01 5.24 -20.48
CA LEU A 104 7.37 6.25 -19.61
C LEU A 104 5.84 6.20 -19.72
N SER A 105 5.32 6.02 -20.93
CA SER A 105 3.87 5.94 -21.17
C SER A 105 3.26 4.72 -20.48
N GLN A 106 3.90 3.56 -20.61
CA GLN A 106 3.44 2.33 -19.93
C GLN A 106 3.58 2.42 -18.43
N TYR A 107 4.62 3.12 -17.95
CA TYR A 107 4.79 3.41 -16.53
C TYR A 107 3.63 4.24 -15.98
N VAL A 108 3.31 5.38 -16.60
CA VAL A 108 2.21 6.25 -16.17
C VAL A 108 0.88 5.49 -16.23
N PHE A 109 0.64 4.75 -17.32
CA PHE A 109 -0.57 3.95 -17.46
C PHE A 109 -0.67 2.84 -16.42
N ALA A 110 0.42 2.13 -16.13
CA ALA A 110 0.51 1.11 -15.09
C ALA A 110 0.19 1.67 -13.70
N SER A 111 0.76 2.85 -13.38
CA SER A 111 0.50 3.55 -12.12
C SER A 111 -0.95 3.98 -12.02
N LEU A 112 -1.54 4.59 -13.05
CA LEU A 112 -2.94 5.01 -13.06
C LEU A 112 -3.89 3.81 -12.89
N LEU A 113 -3.63 2.72 -13.60
CA LEU A 113 -4.40 1.48 -13.48
C LEU A 113 -4.29 0.89 -12.06
N GLY A 114 -3.06 0.87 -11.52
CA GLY A 114 -2.79 0.44 -10.16
C GLY A 114 -3.54 1.27 -9.12
N THR A 115 -3.51 2.60 -9.25
CA THR A 115 -4.24 3.54 -8.38
C THR A 115 -5.74 3.30 -8.43
N GLY A 116 -6.30 3.11 -9.62
CA GLY A 116 -7.72 2.79 -9.79
C GLY A 116 -8.10 1.49 -9.07
N LEU A 117 -7.31 0.43 -9.24
CA LEU A 117 -7.57 -0.87 -8.63
C LEU A 117 -7.37 -0.85 -7.11
N LEU A 118 -6.34 -0.17 -6.62
CA LEU A 118 -6.09 0.07 -5.20
C LEU A 118 -7.27 0.82 -4.57
N THR A 119 -7.70 1.92 -5.19
CA THR A 119 -8.80 2.75 -4.67
C THR A 119 -10.10 1.95 -4.63
N PHE A 120 -10.40 1.21 -5.70
CA PHE A 120 -11.57 0.34 -5.74
C PHE A 120 -11.52 -0.72 -4.63
N GLY A 121 -10.40 -1.43 -4.49
CA GLY A 121 -10.22 -2.42 -3.43
C GLY A 121 -10.38 -1.82 -2.03
N MET A 122 -9.84 -0.61 -1.82
CA MET A 122 -9.93 0.08 -0.55
C MET A 122 -11.34 0.59 -0.22
N VAL A 123 -12.14 0.98 -1.21
CA VAL A 123 -13.56 1.26 -1.00
C VAL A 123 -14.31 0.01 -0.54
N VAL A 124 -14.10 -1.12 -1.24
CA VAL A 124 -14.75 -2.40 -0.90
C VAL A 124 -14.35 -2.87 0.50
N LEU A 125 -13.05 -2.85 0.83
CA LEU A 125 -12.54 -3.26 2.13
C LEU A 125 -12.98 -2.32 3.24
N ASN A 126 -13.01 -1.01 3.01
CA ASN A 126 -13.52 -0.09 4.03
C ASN A 126 -14.98 -0.39 4.36
N TYR A 127 -15.80 -0.68 3.35
CA TYR A 127 -17.22 -0.92 3.53
C TYR A 127 -17.49 -2.26 4.23
N THR A 128 -16.82 -3.32 3.78
CA THR A 128 -17.08 -4.70 4.21
C THR A 128 -16.29 -5.13 5.45
N PHE A 129 -15.11 -4.54 5.67
CA PHE A 129 -14.16 -4.98 6.69
C PHE A 129 -13.87 -3.87 7.72
N ALA A 130 -13.41 -2.69 7.28
CA ALA A 130 -12.95 -1.65 8.22
C ALA A 130 -14.07 -1.11 9.11
N ILE A 131 -15.17 -0.63 8.52
CA ILE A 131 -16.30 -0.05 9.26
C ILE A 131 -16.84 -1.01 10.34
N PRO A 132 -17.18 -2.28 10.05
CA PRO A 132 -17.69 -3.17 11.07
C PRO A 132 -16.65 -3.50 12.15
N LEU A 133 -15.38 -3.66 11.79
CA LEU A 133 -14.33 -3.97 12.76
C LEU A 133 -14.01 -2.78 13.66
N TYR A 134 -14.00 -1.56 13.15
CA TYR A 134 -13.84 -0.36 13.98
C TYR A 134 -15.01 -0.17 14.94
N ALA A 135 -16.24 -0.50 14.53
CA ALA A 135 -17.38 -0.47 15.44
C ALA A 135 -17.23 -1.48 16.59
N ILE A 136 -16.80 -2.72 16.29
CA ILE A 136 -16.67 -3.80 17.28
C ILE A 136 -15.46 -3.59 18.20
N PHE A 137 -14.29 -3.30 17.63
CA PHE A 137 -13.02 -3.33 18.38
C PHE A 137 -12.58 -1.96 18.90
N ALA A 138 -13.07 -0.86 18.31
CA ALA A 138 -12.75 0.49 18.73
C ALA A 138 -13.96 1.27 19.30
N ASN A 139 -15.17 0.68 19.31
CA ASN A 139 -16.41 1.36 19.70
C ASN A 139 -16.66 2.67 18.92
N ILE A 140 -16.18 2.74 17.67
CA ILE A 140 -16.38 3.89 16.79
C ILE A 140 -17.41 3.52 15.73
N ASP A 141 -18.64 4.00 15.89
CA ASP A 141 -19.67 3.84 14.87
C ASP A 141 -19.56 4.93 13.80
N ILE A 142 -18.80 4.64 12.74
CA ILE A 142 -18.61 5.53 11.58
C ILE A 142 -19.96 5.82 10.89
N ARG A 143 -20.89 4.85 10.89
CA ARG A 143 -22.20 4.99 10.25
C ARG A 143 -23.04 6.03 10.99
N ALA A 144 -23.02 6.02 12.31
CA ALA A 144 -23.74 6.99 13.14
C ALA A 144 -23.01 8.36 13.20
N TYR A 145 -21.68 8.38 13.22
CA TYR A 145 -20.91 9.61 13.46
C TYR A 145 -20.79 10.51 12.22
N ILE A 146 -20.46 9.94 11.06
CA ILE A 146 -20.20 10.70 9.82
C ILE A 146 -21.17 10.31 8.70
N GLY A 147 -21.63 9.05 8.70
CA GLY A 147 -22.36 8.45 7.60
C GLY A 147 -21.42 7.84 6.57
N VAL A 148 -21.73 6.62 6.13
CA VAL A 148 -20.86 5.81 5.27
C VAL A 148 -20.52 6.51 3.96
N THR A 149 -21.52 7.10 3.29
CA THR A 149 -21.31 7.79 2.01
C THR A 149 -20.35 8.96 2.15
N LYS A 150 -20.54 9.78 3.18
CA LYS A 150 -19.67 10.94 3.44
C LYS A 150 -18.25 10.47 3.75
N TYR A 151 -18.08 9.50 4.65
CA TYR A 151 -16.79 8.89 4.95
C TYR A 151 -16.05 8.38 3.69
N MET A 152 -16.75 7.64 2.82
CA MET A 152 -16.15 7.10 1.60
C MET A 152 -15.72 8.21 0.63
N MET A 153 -16.62 9.16 0.36
CA MET A 153 -16.41 10.19 -0.65
C MET A 153 -15.43 11.27 -0.22
N THR A 154 -15.35 11.59 1.07
CA THR A 154 -14.50 12.68 1.57
C THR A 154 -13.18 12.22 2.17
N MET A 155 -13.06 10.94 2.57
CA MET A 155 -11.84 10.43 3.20
C MET A 155 -11.24 9.29 2.38
N VAL A 156 -11.95 8.18 2.20
CA VAL A 156 -11.38 6.96 1.61
C VAL A 156 -10.95 7.18 0.17
N ILE A 157 -11.85 7.63 -0.70
CA ILE A 157 -11.55 7.77 -2.13
C ILE A 157 -10.46 8.84 -2.36
N PRO A 158 -10.57 10.07 -1.82
CA PRO A 158 -9.54 11.08 -2.05
C PRO A 158 -8.17 10.65 -1.54
N PHE A 159 -8.11 10.03 -0.36
CA PHE A 159 -6.85 9.55 0.22
C PHE A 159 -6.15 8.53 -0.69
N ASN A 160 -6.87 7.51 -1.15
CA ASN A 160 -6.29 6.44 -1.98
C ASN A 160 -5.90 6.93 -3.38
N LEU A 161 -6.60 7.93 -3.92
CA LEU A 161 -6.21 8.59 -5.17
C LEU A 161 -4.91 9.38 -5.01
N VAL A 162 -4.77 10.15 -3.92
CA VAL A 162 -3.53 10.88 -3.60
C VAL A 162 -2.39 9.91 -3.40
N GLU A 163 -2.61 8.84 -2.63
CA GLU A 163 -1.61 7.78 -2.40
C GLU A 163 -1.11 7.20 -3.73
N GLY A 164 -2.02 6.88 -4.65
CA GLY A 164 -1.64 6.38 -5.97
C GLY A 164 -0.83 7.38 -6.82
N VAL A 165 -1.12 8.68 -6.70
CA VAL A 165 -0.32 9.74 -7.36
C VAL A 165 1.07 9.83 -6.73
N ASP A 166 1.16 9.78 -5.40
CA ASP A 166 2.44 9.81 -4.68
C ASP A 166 3.33 8.64 -5.09
N ILE A 167 2.76 7.43 -5.16
CA ILE A 167 3.45 6.23 -5.65
C ILE A 167 3.97 6.44 -7.08
N CYS A 168 3.11 6.98 -7.96
CA CYS A 168 3.50 7.29 -9.33
C CYS A 168 4.65 8.30 -9.40
N ASN A 169 4.75 9.23 -8.44
CA ASN A 169 5.82 10.23 -8.43
C ASN A 169 7.15 9.64 -7.90
N TYR A 170 7.12 8.90 -6.79
CA TYR A 170 8.34 8.31 -6.20
C TYR A 170 9.08 7.39 -7.16
N LEU A 171 8.33 6.55 -7.87
CA LEU A 171 8.90 5.60 -8.81
C LEU A 171 9.43 6.28 -10.09
N LEU A 172 8.80 7.37 -10.54
CA LEU A 172 9.25 8.12 -11.73
C LEU A 172 10.61 8.76 -11.47
N PHE A 173 10.81 9.31 -10.27
CA PHE A 173 12.11 9.79 -9.80
C PHE A 173 13.16 8.68 -9.77
N CYS A 174 12.84 7.50 -9.22
CA CYS A 174 13.79 6.37 -9.18
C CYS A 174 14.17 5.80 -10.55
N VAL A 175 13.26 5.80 -11.54
CA VAL A 175 13.51 5.22 -12.86
C VAL A 175 14.26 6.18 -13.78
N TYR A 176 13.97 7.49 -13.69
CA TYR A 176 14.46 8.49 -14.63
C TYR A 176 15.60 9.37 -14.11
N CYS A 177 15.88 9.41 -12.80
CA CYS A 177 17.05 10.11 -12.27
C CYS A 177 18.33 9.25 -12.36
N LYS A 178 18.57 8.66 -13.54
CA LYS A 178 19.80 7.96 -13.92
C LYS A 178 20.71 8.85 -14.74
#